data_AF-A0A2J4XV77-F1
#
_entry.id   AF-A0A2J4XV77-F1
#
_cell.length_a   1.000
_cell.length_b   1.000
_cell.length_c   1.000
_cell.angle_alpha   90.00
_cell.angle_beta   90.00
_cell.angle_gamma   90.00
#
_symmetry.space_group_name_H-M   'P 1'
#
loop_
_entity.id
_entity.type
_entity.pdbx_description
1 polymer ?
#
loop_
_entity_poly.entity_id
_entity_poly.type
_entity_poly.pdbx_seq_one_letter_code
_entity_poly.pdbx_strand_id
1 'polypeptide(L)' 'MSNEAWHNARAMYENDNCAKALGIEIIEMDQGYAQMTMAITPNMLNGHHTCHGGQLFSLADT' A
#
# COMPACT_ATOMS: atom_id res chain seq x y z
N MET A 1 -17.70 5.68 -6.80
CA MET A 1 -16.38 5.42 -7.41
C MET A 1 -16.18 6.35 -8.60
N SER A 2 -15.42 7.43 -8.40
CA SER A 2 -14.97 8.32 -9.46
C SER A 2 -14.06 7.58 -10.47
N ASN A 3 -14.39 7.63 -11.75
CA ASN A 3 -13.62 6.94 -12.80
C ASN A 3 -12.20 7.53 -12.97
N GLU A 4 -12.03 8.82 -12.68
CA GLU A 4 -10.73 9.51 -12.75
C GLU A 4 -9.81 9.13 -11.59
N ALA A 5 -10.36 8.96 -10.38
CA ALA A 5 -9.58 8.55 -9.21
C ALA A 5 -8.90 7.19 -9.44
N TRP A 6 -9.65 6.23 -10.01
CA TRP A 6 -9.12 4.92 -10.38
C TRP A 6 -8.11 4.95 -11.52
N HIS A 7 -8.30 5.84 -12.51
CA HIS A 7 -7.34 6.00 -13.60
C HIS A 7 -5.98 6.48 -13.09
N ASN A 8 -5.96 7.53 -12.27
CA ASN A 8 -4.74 8.10 -11.72
C ASN A 8 -4.04 7.13 -10.76
N ALA A 9 -4.80 6.48 -9.87
CA ALA A 9 -4.25 5.52 -8.92
C ALA A 9 -3.57 4.34 -9.62
N ARG A 10 -4.19 3.80 -10.69
CA ARG A 10 -3.59 2.71 -11.48
C ARG A 10 -2.32 3.16 -12.18
N ALA A 11 -2.30 4.34 -12.78
CA ALA A 11 -1.12 4.85 -13.47
C ALA A 11 0.09 5.02 -12.51
N MET A 12 -0.16 5.48 -11.27
CA MET A 12 0.87 5.57 -10.24
C MET A 12 1.32 4.17 -9.78
N TYR A 13 0.37 3.31 -9.43
CA TYR A 13 0.62 1.95 -8.95
C TYR A 13 1.35 1.07 -9.96
N GLU A 14 1.09 1.24 -11.26
CA GLU A 14 1.80 0.54 -12.33
C GLU A 14 3.31 0.76 -12.30
N ASN A 15 3.78 1.89 -11.78
CA ASN A 15 5.20 2.24 -11.70
C ASN A 15 5.76 2.15 -10.27
N ASP A 16 4.92 1.85 -9.28
CA ASP A 16 5.33 1.74 -7.88
C ASP A 16 5.90 0.34 -7.58
N ASN A 17 7.22 0.21 -7.73
CA ASN A 17 7.93 -1.02 -7.40
C ASN A 17 7.98 -1.29 -5.89
N CYS A 18 7.86 -0.26 -5.04
CA CYS A 18 7.88 -0.43 -3.59
C CYS A 18 6.60 -1.11 -3.12
N ALA A 19 5.45 -0.58 -3.54
CA ALA A 19 4.14 -1.15 -3.26
C ALA A 19 4.06 -2.61 -3.72
N LYS A 20 4.52 -2.90 -4.94
CA LYS A 20 4.55 -4.27 -5.48
C LYS A 20 5.48 -5.19 -4.70
N ALA A 21 6.68 -4.73 -4.31
CA ALA A 21 7.63 -5.53 -3.55
C ALA A 21 7.13 -5.86 -2.14
N LEU A 22 6.34 -4.96 -1.54
CA LEU A 22 5.73 -5.13 -0.23
C LEU A 22 4.38 -5.88 -0.28
N GLY A 23 3.83 -6.12 -1.47
CA GLY A 23 2.51 -6.73 -1.64
C GLY A 23 1.38 -5.83 -1.17
N ILE A 24 1.51 -4.51 -1.37
CA ILE A 24 0.47 -3.54 -1.11
C ILE A 24 -0.51 -3.54 -2.27
N GLU A 25 -1.81 -3.61 -1.99
CA GLU A 25 -2.90 -3.63 -2.99
C GLU A 25 -3.95 -2.56 -2.70
N ILE A 26 -4.52 -1.99 -3.77
CA ILE A 26 -5.63 -1.02 -3.69
C ILE A 26 -6.95 -1.79 -3.50
N ILE A 27 -7.69 -1.50 -2.44
CA ILE A 27 -9.04 -2.04 -2.19
C ILE A 27 -10.12 -1.10 -2.73
N GLU A 28 -10.01 0.19 -2.41
CA GLU A 28 -11.02 1.20 -2.76
C GLU A 28 -10.35 2.53 -3.08
N MET A 29 -10.93 3.28 -4.01
CA MET A 29 -10.51 4.63 -4.37
C MET A 29 -11.71 5.55 -4.56
N ASP A 30 -11.58 6.76 -4.02
CA ASP A 30 -12.44 7.89 -4.37
C ASP A 30 -11.64 9.21 -4.37
N GLN A 31 -12.28 10.31 -4.72
CA GLN A 31 -11.62 11.61 -4.72
C GLN A 31 -11.16 12.00 -3.31
N GLY A 32 -9.83 12.08 -3.11
CA GLY A 32 -9.24 12.38 -1.80
C GLY A 32 -9.27 11.23 -0.79
N TYR A 33 -9.58 10.01 -1.25
CA TYR A 33 -9.64 8.81 -0.42
C TYR A 33 -9.01 7.60 -1.13
N ALA A 34 -8.20 6.85 -0.40
CA ALA A 34 -7.66 5.57 -0.83
C ALA A 34 -7.72 4.58 0.33
N GLN A 35 -8.08 3.33 0.03
CA GLN A 35 -7.96 2.21 0.94
C GLN A 35 -6.98 1.19 0.38
N MET A 36 -5.96 0.87 1.17
CA MET A 36 -4.89 -0.05 0.81
C MET A 36 -4.86 -1.24 1.78
N THR A 37 -4.27 -2.36 1.35
CA THR A 37 -4.01 -3.53 2.19
C THR A 37 -2.62 -4.09 1.93
N MET A 38 -2.03 -4.71 2.96
CA MET A 38 -0.73 -5.38 2.91
C MET A 38 -0.71 -6.56 3.87
N ALA A 39 -0.37 -7.74 3.38
CA ALA A 39 -0.20 -8.91 4.23
C ALA A 39 1.15 -8.85 4.95
N ILE A 40 1.16 -8.93 6.28
CA ILE A 40 2.41 -8.96 7.06
C ILE A 40 3.09 -10.31 6.88
N THR A 41 4.36 -10.28 6.48
CA THR A 41 5.21 -11.47 6.32
C THR A 41 6.27 -11.56 7.43
N PRO A 42 6.87 -12.73 7.68
CA PRO A 42 7.93 -12.87 8.70
C PRO A 42 9.11 -11.92 8.52
N ASN A 43 9.46 -11.56 7.28
CA ASN A 43 10.58 -10.66 6.98
C ASN A 43 10.30 -9.19 7.36
N MET A 44 9.06 -8.86 7.72
CA MET A 44 8.64 -7.52 8.14
C MET A 44 8.63 -7.35 9.67
N LEU A 45 8.89 -8.41 10.42
CA LEU A 45 8.82 -8.41 11.87
C LEU A 45 10.11 -7.83 12.50
N ASN A 46 9.96 -7.09 13.59
CA ASN A 46 11.06 -6.66 14.44
C ASN A 46 11.43 -7.74 15.47
N GLY A 47 12.40 -7.45 16.35
CA GLY A 47 12.86 -8.38 17.40
C GLY A 47 11.81 -8.79 18.44
N HIS A 48 10.64 -8.16 18.46
CA HIS A 48 9.51 -8.50 19.33
C HIS A 48 8.37 -9.23 18.58
N HIS A 49 8.60 -9.68 17.35
CA HIS A 49 7.60 -10.34 16.52
C HIS A 49 6.37 -9.48 16.19
N THR A 50 6.55 -8.15 16.10
CA THR A 50 5.52 -7.23 15.60
C THR A 50 6.01 -6.56 14.31
N CYS A 51 5.08 -6.06 13.48
CA CYS A 51 5.44 -5.39 12.24
C CYS A 51 6.35 -4.19 12.53
N HIS A 52 7.48 -4.10 11.82
CA HIS A 52 8.43 -3.01 11.96
C HIS A 52 7.78 -1.69 11.56
N GLY A 53 8.00 -0.62 12.33
CA GLY A 53 7.36 0.68 12.10
C GLY A 53 7.60 1.25 10.69
N GLY A 54 8.78 1.00 10.11
CA GLY A 54 9.08 1.38 8.72
C GLY A 54 8.18 0.71 7.67
N GLN A 55 7.73 -0.52 7.90
CA GLN A 55 6.81 -1.22 6.98
C GLN A 55 5.40 -0.63 7.07
N LEU A 56 4.94 -0.34 8.30
CA LEU A 56 3.67 0.35 8.53
C LEU A 56 3.68 1.76 7.93
N PHE A 57 4.81 2.47 8.06
CA PHE A 57 4.99 3.78 7.45
C PHE A 57 4.91 3.71 5.93
N SER A 58 5.62 2.76 5.30
CA SER A 58 5.52 2.57 3.85
C SER A 58 4.09 2.29 3.39
N LEU A 59 3.32 1.47 4.12
CA LEU A 59 1.90 1.26 3.83
C LEU A 59 1.06 2.54 3.98
N ALA A 60 1.34 3.37 4.97
CA ALA A 60 0.61 4.62 5.19
C ALA A 60 0.97 5.74 4.20
N ASP A 61 2.19 5.72 3.68
CA ASP A 61 2.72 6.67 2.69
C ASP A 61 2.33 6.32 1.24
N THR A 62 2.06 5.03 0.98
CA THR A 62 1.59 4.51 -0.33
C THR A 62 0.10 4.81 -0.53
#